data_AF-A0A2T0MD06-F1
#
_entry.id   AF-A0A2T0MD06-F1
#
_cell.length_a   1.000
_cell.length_b   1.000
_cell.length_c   1.000
_cell.angle_alpha   90.00
_cell.angle_beta   90.00
_cell.angle_gamma   90.00
#
_symmetry.space_group_name_H-M   'P 1'
#
loop_
_entity.id
_entity.type
_entity.pdbx_description
1 polymer ?
#
loop_
_entity_poly.entity_id
_entity_poly.type
_entity_poly.pdbx_seq_one_letter_code
_entity_poly.pdbx_strand_id
1 'polypeptide(L)'
;MVKQIRLNQFQLKESIQDLENQTNGIKTVMQLMGDSKNEIESTVVDSLITFVIEDHHFGLDMTTLQEALQNGELSVLKDNDLRTSLYSLLKYNERLEQREEIANYDNNNFNIPFLYKKINSRNISARVNGEYRAEIGYSKLETNNFESLFGNREFENLVESRLYYAKEMMTNYQKMESFLDYLHDILGKKE
;
A
#
# COMPACT_ATOMS: atom_id res chain seq x y z
N MET A 1 -19.33 16.82 -4.96
CA MET A 1 -19.14 16.03 -3.73
C MET A 1 -19.61 14.58 -3.87
N VAL A 2 -20.89 14.28 -4.16
CA VAL A 2 -21.37 12.88 -4.33
C VAL A 2 -20.53 12.08 -5.34
N LYS A 3 -20.26 12.66 -6.52
CA LYS A 3 -19.40 12.05 -7.54
C LYS A 3 -17.97 11.75 -7.02
N GLN A 4 -17.39 12.67 -6.25
CA GLN A 4 -16.06 12.51 -5.66
C GLN A 4 -16.04 11.37 -4.64
N ILE A 5 -17.04 11.30 -3.75
CA ILE A 5 -17.17 10.21 -2.78
C ILE A 5 -17.29 8.84 -3.49
N ARG A 6 -18.09 8.76 -4.57
CA ARG A 6 -18.20 7.51 -5.36
C ARG A 6 -16.88 7.11 -6.02
N LEU A 7 -16.12 8.07 -6.55
CA LEU A 7 -14.81 7.79 -7.12
C LEU A 7 -13.85 7.25 -6.05
N ASN A 8 -13.82 7.90 -4.89
CA ASN A 8 -13.01 7.48 -3.75
C ASN A 8 -13.38 6.07 -3.26
N GLN A 9 -14.68 5.73 -3.19
CA GLN A 9 -15.13 4.38 -2.85
C GLN A 9 -14.65 3.34 -3.86
N PHE A 10 -14.66 3.66 -5.16
CA PHE A 10 -14.18 2.76 -6.20
C PHE A 10 -12.67 2.52 -6.06
N GLN A 11 -11.88 3.59 -5.97
CA GLN A 11 -10.43 3.52 -5.81
C GLN A 11 -10.04 2.76 -4.54
N LEU A 12 -10.78 2.96 -3.44
CA LEU A 12 -10.48 2.30 -2.16
C LEU A 12 -10.63 0.79 -2.25
N LYS A 13 -11.62 0.31 -3.01
CA LYS A 13 -11.81 -1.12 -3.22
C LYS A 13 -10.67 -1.75 -3.99
N GLU A 14 -10.16 -1.05 -5.02
CA GLU A 14 -8.96 -1.49 -5.74
C GLU A 14 -7.75 -1.52 -4.80
N SER A 15 -7.52 -0.47 -4.02
CA SER A 15 -6.40 -0.41 -3.05
C SER A 15 -6.50 -1.46 -1.94
N ILE A 16 -7.70 -1.77 -1.45
CA ILE A 16 -7.92 -2.87 -0.50
C ILE A 16 -7.52 -4.19 -1.14
N GLN A 17 -7.95 -4.44 -2.39
CA GLN A 17 -7.62 -5.68 -3.09
C GLN A 17 -6.11 -5.83 -3.32
N ASP A 18 -5.44 -4.75 -3.72
CA ASP A 18 -3.99 -4.73 -3.91
C ASP A 18 -3.26 -4.98 -2.60
N LEU A 19 -3.70 -4.36 -1.51
CA LEU A 19 -3.12 -4.55 -0.19
C LEU A 19 -3.36 -5.97 0.38
N GLU A 20 -4.48 -6.61 0.04
CA GLU A 20 -4.71 -8.03 0.35
C GLU A 20 -3.69 -8.92 -0.37
N ASN A 21 -3.48 -8.67 -1.66
CA ASN A 21 -2.49 -9.37 -2.46
C ASN A 21 -1.08 -9.18 -1.88
N GLN A 22 -0.72 -7.93 -1.57
CA GLN A 22 0.54 -7.59 -0.92
C GLN A 22 0.72 -8.33 0.40
N THR A 23 -0.30 -8.28 1.27
CA THR A 23 -0.28 -8.95 2.58
C THR A 23 -0.07 -10.47 2.43
N ASN A 24 -0.71 -11.10 1.46
CA ASN A 24 -0.55 -12.53 1.21
C ASN A 24 0.82 -12.86 0.62
N GLY A 25 1.35 -12.01 -0.27
CA GLY A 25 2.72 -12.10 -0.76
C GLY A 25 3.75 -12.03 0.36
N ILE A 26 3.64 -11.03 1.24
CA ILE A 26 4.53 -10.86 2.41
C ILE A 26 4.44 -12.07 3.35
N LYS A 27 3.24 -12.60 3.62
CA LYS A 27 3.09 -13.84 4.42
C LYS A 27 3.80 -15.01 3.78
N THR A 28 3.72 -15.14 2.46
CA THR A 28 4.41 -16.21 1.72
C THR A 28 5.92 -16.05 1.89
N VAL A 29 6.47 -14.84 1.73
CA VAL A 29 7.90 -14.56 2.00
C VAL A 29 8.29 -14.95 3.42
N MET A 30 7.46 -14.60 4.42
CA MET A 30 7.71 -14.94 5.82
C MET A 30 7.76 -16.45 6.05
N GLN A 31 6.91 -17.22 5.37
CA GLN A 31 6.90 -18.69 5.47
C GLN A 31 8.15 -19.35 4.88
N LEU A 32 8.89 -18.66 4.01
CA LEU A 32 10.15 -19.15 3.44
C LEU A 32 11.36 -18.89 4.35
N MET A 33 11.20 -18.12 5.43
CA MET A 33 12.29 -17.78 6.36
C MET A 33 12.77 -19.04 7.10
N GLY A 34 14.08 -19.25 7.11
CA GLY A 34 14.71 -20.41 7.75
C GLY A 34 14.51 -21.75 7.05
N ASP A 35 13.78 -21.80 5.92
CA ASP A 35 13.63 -23.03 5.14
C ASP A 35 14.94 -23.33 4.39
N SER A 36 15.58 -24.44 4.78
CA SER A 36 16.84 -24.93 4.20
C SER A 36 16.66 -25.67 2.86
N LYS A 37 15.45 -25.64 2.28
CA LYS A 37 15.12 -26.43 1.10
C LYS A 37 15.46 -25.67 -0.19
N ASN A 38 16.43 -26.24 -0.91
CA ASN A 38 16.94 -25.90 -2.24
C ASN A 38 15.90 -25.88 -3.40
N GLU A 39 14.61 -25.67 -3.16
CA GLU A 39 13.57 -25.81 -4.19
C GLU A 39 12.64 -24.59 -4.32
N ILE A 40 13.03 -23.44 -3.79
CA ILE A 40 12.31 -22.20 -4.13
C ILE A 40 12.85 -21.70 -5.47
N GLU A 41 12.05 -21.83 -6.52
CA GLU A 41 12.44 -21.33 -7.84
C GLU A 41 12.74 -19.82 -7.74
N SER A 42 13.92 -19.41 -8.22
CA SER A 42 14.37 -18.00 -8.19
C SER A 42 13.36 -17.04 -8.86
N THR A 43 12.61 -17.54 -9.84
CA THR A 43 11.47 -16.89 -10.51
C THR A 43 10.40 -16.44 -9.54
N VAL A 44 10.00 -17.33 -8.63
CA VAL A 44 8.94 -17.12 -7.66
C VAL A 44 9.41 -16.14 -6.58
N VAL A 45 10.65 -16.27 -6.11
CA VAL A 45 11.18 -15.37 -5.08
C VAL A 45 11.26 -13.92 -5.56
N ASP A 46 11.80 -13.69 -6.76
CA ASP A 46 11.92 -12.34 -7.32
C ASP A 46 10.56 -11.64 -7.43
N SER A 47 9.50 -12.37 -7.79
CA SER A 47 8.13 -11.86 -7.78
C SER A 47 7.59 -11.64 -6.36
N LEU A 48 7.89 -12.52 -5.40
CA LEU A 48 7.43 -12.35 -4.02
C LEU A 48 8.08 -11.15 -3.33
N ILE A 49 9.33 -10.81 -3.68
CA ILE A 49 10.02 -9.65 -3.11
C ILE A 49 9.35 -8.33 -3.51
N THR A 50 8.62 -8.24 -4.63
CA THR A 50 7.92 -6.99 -4.98
C THR A 50 6.90 -6.60 -3.91
N PHE A 51 6.17 -7.56 -3.38
CA PHE A 51 5.20 -7.31 -2.30
C PHE A 51 5.86 -6.75 -1.03
N VAL A 52 7.12 -7.09 -0.78
CA VAL A 52 7.88 -6.61 0.38
C VAL A 52 8.31 -5.15 0.21
N ILE A 53 8.63 -4.74 -1.02
CA ILE A 53 9.16 -3.40 -1.33
C ILE A 53 8.11 -2.42 -1.88
N GLU A 54 6.89 -2.88 -2.15
CA GLU A 54 5.79 -2.01 -2.56
C GLU A 54 5.41 -1.05 -1.43
N ASP A 55 5.34 0.23 -1.76
CA ASP A 55 4.85 1.28 -0.86
C ASP A 55 3.33 1.23 -0.75
N HIS A 56 2.80 1.71 0.38
CA HIS A 56 1.36 1.88 0.57
C HIS A 56 0.95 3.28 0.12
N HIS A 57 -0.03 3.37 -0.78
CA HIS A 57 -0.60 4.64 -1.16
C HIS A 57 -2.01 4.45 -1.71
N PHE A 58 -2.99 5.04 -1.03
CA PHE A 58 -4.36 5.07 -1.51
C PHE A 58 -4.71 6.39 -2.22
N GLY A 59 -4.28 7.53 -1.69
CA GLY A 59 -4.41 8.84 -2.35
C GLY A 59 -5.85 9.25 -2.69
N LEU A 60 -6.67 9.58 -1.68
CA LEU A 60 -8.04 10.06 -1.89
C LEU A 60 -8.11 11.34 -2.72
N ASP A 61 -9.06 11.43 -3.66
CA ASP A 61 -9.42 12.71 -4.26
C ASP A 61 -10.17 13.54 -3.21
N MET A 62 -9.48 14.57 -2.70
CA MET A 62 -10.00 15.51 -1.71
C MET A 62 -10.25 16.90 -2.29
N THR A 63 -10.03 17.11 -3.60
CA THR A 63 -10.04 18.41 -4.29
C THR A 63 -11.33 19.21 -4.02
N THR A 64 -12.49 18.67 -4.39
CA THR A 64 -13.78 19.36 -4.21
C THR A 64 -14.09 19.66 -2.74
N LEU A 65 -13.73 18.77 -1.82
CA LEU A 65 -13.96 19.00 -0.39
C LEU A 65 -13.02 20.07 0.18
N GLN A 66 -11.76 20.10 -0.26
CA GLN A 66 -10.80 21.14 0.10
C GLN A 66 -11.22 22.51 -0.42
N GLU A 67 -11.72 22.60 -1.66
CA GLU A 67 -12.28 23.84 -2.21
C GLU A 67 -13.48 24.34 -1.37
N ALA A 68 -14.42 23.44 -1.06
CA ALA A 68 -15.58 23.77 -0.24
C ALA A 68 -15.20 24.23 1.18
N LEU A 69 -14.12 23.66 1.75
CA LEU A 69 -13.56 24.11 3.01
C LEU A 69 -12.98 25.53 2.89
N GLN A 70 -12.13 25.76 1.89
CA GLN A 70 -11.43 27.04 1.68
C GLN A 70 -12.40 28.19 1.39
N ASN A 71 -13.47 27.92 0.64
CA ASN A 71 -14.51 28.90 0.32
C ASN A 71 -15.53 29.12 1.46
N GLY A 72 -15.41 28.37 2.56
CA GLY A 72 -16.33 28.45 3.70
C GLY A 72 -17.71 27.81 3.44
N GLU A 73 -17.90 27.12 2.33
CA GLU A 73 -19.17 26.46 1.95
C GLU A 73 -19.59 25.39 2.95
N LEU A 74 -18.62 24.70 3.57
CA LEU A 74 -18.92 23.72 4.61
C LEU A 74 -19.55 24.37 5.86
N SER A 75 -19.17 25.60 6.19
CA SER A 75 -19.63 26.26 7.41
C SER A 75 -21.12 26.61 7.37
N VAL A 76 -21.65 26.90 6.18
CA VAL A 76 -23.05 27.29 5.95
C VAL A 76 -24.00 26.11 5.78
N LEU A 77 -23.48 24.87 5.76
CA LEU A 77 -24.32 23.67 5.78
C LEU A 77 -25.19 23.66 7.04
N LYS A 78 -26.51 23.64 6.83
CA LYS A 78 -27.51 23.59 7.92
C LYS A 78 -27.54 22.25 8.64
N ASP A 79 -27.16 21.19 7.93
CA ASP A 79 -27.11 19.85 8.50
C ASP A 79 -25.79 19.66 9.26
N ASN A 80 -25.91 19.65 10.59
CA ASN A 80 -24.76 19.53 11.48
C ASN A 80 -24.05 18.18 11.33
N ASP A 81 -24.77 17.10 11.06
CA ASP A 81 -24.22 15.74 10.97
C ASP A 81 -23.40 15.59 9.69
N LEU A 82 -23.95 16.04 8.55
CA LEU A 82 -23.22 16.08 7.29
C LEU A 82 -21.99 16.99 7.40
N ARG A 83 -22.15 18.20 7.94
CA ARG A 83 -21.03 19.12 8.11
C ARG A 83 -19.91 18.49 8.94
N THR A 84 -20.25 17.91 10.09
CA THR A 84 -19.29 17.27 11.00
C THR A 84 -18.60 16.07 10.35
N SER A 85 -19.34 15.29 9.57
CA SER A 85 -18.80 14.13 8.86
C SER A 85 -17.81 14.55 7.76
N LEU A 86 -18.10 15.63 7.02
CA LEU A 86 -17.19 16.17 6.00
C LEU A 86 -15.89 16.72 6.62
N TYR A 87 -15.97 17.42 7.76
CA TYR A 87 -14.76 17.81 8.52
C TYR A 87 -13.98 16.61 9.05
N SER A 88 -14.68 15.55 9.44
CA SER A 88 -14.05 14.32 9.93
C SER A 88 -13.34 13.57 8.80
N LEU A 89 -13.88 13.60 7.57
CA LEU A 89 -13.21 13.03 6.41
C LEU A 89 -11.84 13.65 6.16
N LEU A 90 -11.75 14.99 6.20
CA LEU A 90 -10.49 15.70 6.03
C LEU A 90 -9.45 15.26 7.06
N LYS A 91 -9.82 15.24 8.34
CA LYS A 91 -8.93 14.80 9.43
C LYS A 91 -8.55 13.33 9.30
N TYR A 92 -9.46 12.50 8.83
CA TYR A 92 -9.20 11.09 8.68
C TYR A 92 -8.24 10.83 7.50
N ASN A 93 -8.44 11.50 6.37
CA ASN A 93 -7.51 11.44 5.24
C ASN A 93 -6.09 11.86 5.65
N GLU A 94 -5.94 13.01 6.32
CA GLU A 94 -4.64 13.50 6.78
C GLU A 94 -3.92 12.49 7.69
N ARG A 95 -4.65 11.86 8.63
CA ARG A 95 -4.08 10.82 9.48
C ARG A 95 -3.70 9.58 8.70
N LEU A 96 -4.48 9.21 7.69
CA LEU A 96 -4.18 8.06 6.84
C LEU A 96 -2.88 8.29 6.06
N GLU A 97 -2.75 9.44 5.40
CA GLU A 97 -1.54 9.84 4.67
C GLU A 97 -0.31 9.83 5.58
N GLN A 98 -0.41 10.37 6.80
CA GLN A 98 0.69 10.34 7.77
C GLN A 98 1.10 8.90 8.16
N ARG A 99 0.15 7.97 8.25
CA ARG A 99 0.46 6.57 8.56
C ARG A 99 1.08 5.85 7.36
N GLU A 100 0.64 6.14 6.14
CA GLU A 100 1.27 5.66 4.90
C GLU A 100 2.73 6.15 4.82
N GLU A 101 2.97 7.43 5.07
CA GLU A 101 4.32 8.01 5.08
C GLU A 101 5.25 7.31 6.09
N ILE A 102 4.76 7.02 7.30
CA ILE A 102 5.56 6.31 8.32
C ILE A 102 5.89 4.89 7.84
N ALA A 103 4.93 4.16 7.29
CA ALA A 103 5.14 2.81 6.79
C ALA A 103 6.12 2.77 5.60
N ASN A 104 6.02 3.76 4.71
CA ASN A 104 6.89 3.90 3.53
C ASN A 104 8.27 4.43 3.92
N TYR A 105 8.39 5.22 4.99
CA TYR A 105 9.68 5.66 5.52
C TYR A 105 10.53 4.46 5.90
N ASP A 106 9.98 3.49 6.64
CA ASP A 106 10.73 2.29 7.03
C ASP A 106 11.14 1.45 5.82
N ASN A 107 10.26 1.36 4.81
CA ASN A 107 10.56 0.67 3.57
C ASN A 107 11.75 1.31 2.83
N ASN A 108 11.71 2.63 2.66
CA ASN A 108 12.71 3.41 1.93
C ASN A 108 14.05 3.53 2.67
N ASN A 109 14.04 3.55 4.00
CA ASN A 109 15.26 3.76 4.80
C ASN A 109 15.93 2.47 5.29
N PHE A 110 15.20 1.36 5.38
CA PHE A 110 15.74 0.10 5.90
C PHE A 110 15.61 -1.06 4.92
N ASN A 111 14.39 -1.33 4.46
CA ASN A 111 14.11 -2.54 3.67
C ASN A 111 14.76 -2.50 2.28
N ILE A 112 14.50 -1.46 1.50
CA ILE A 112 15.07 -1.29 0.16
C ILE A 112 16.61 -1.20 0.21
N PRO A 113 17.24 -0.39 1.10
CA PRO A 113 18.70 -0.35 1.22
C PRO A 113 19.34 -1.68 1.63
N PHE A 114 18.65 -2.50 2.44
CA PHE A 114 19.11 -3.85 2.76
C PHE A 114 19.10 -4.73 1.50
N LEU A 115 18.01 -4.71 0.74
CA LEU A 115 17.86 -5.53 -0.46
C LEU A 115 18.86 -5.16 -1.56
N TYR A 116 19.19 -3.88 -1.75
CA TYR A 116 20.25 -3.48 -2.70
C TYR A 116 21.59 -4.16 -2.48
N LYS A 117 21.88 -4.60 -1.24
CA LYS A 117 23.13 -5.30 -0.90
C LYS A 117 23.05 -6.82 -1.15
N LYS A 118 21.85 -7.36 -1.37
CA LYS A 118 21.57 -8.81 -1.34
C LYS A 118 20.96 -9.35 -2.62
N ILE A 119 20.25 -8.52 -3.37
CA ILE A 119 19.56 -8.91 -4.59
C ILE A 119 19.79 -7.90 -5.70
N ASN A 120 19.60 -8.37 -6.94
CA ASN A 120 19.68 -7.57 -8.13
C ASN A 120 18.30 -7.07 -8.53
N SER A 121 18.03 -5.77 -8.32
CA SER A 121 16.74 -5.15 -8.63
C SER A 121 16.36 -5.23 -10.12
N ARG A 122 17.33 -5.26 -11.05
CA ARG A 122 17.06 -5.44 -12.48
C ARG A 122 16.42 -6.81 -12.77
N ASN A 123 16.78 -7.86 -12.02
CA ASN A 123 16.14 -9.17 -12.18
C ASN A 123 14.68 -9.13 -11.73
N ILE A 124 14.39 -8.46 -10.62
CA ILE A 124 13.02 -8.24 -10.14
C ILE A 124 12.21 -7.50 -11.22
N SER A 125 12.70 -6.34 -11.67
CA SER A 125 12.03 -5.52 -12.70
C SER A 125 11.77 -6.31 -13.99
N ALA A 126 12.74 -7.09 -14.47
CA ALA A 126 12.58 -7.91 -15.67
C ALA A 126 11.60 -9.09 -15.49
N ARG A 127 11.32 -9.54 -14.26
CA ARG A 127 10.29 -10.57 -14.04
C ARG A 127 8.89 -9.99 -14.02
N VAL A 128 8.70 -8.87 -13.35
CA VAL A 128 7.37 -8.27 -13.17
C VAL A 128 6.93 -7.39 -14.33
N ASN A 129 7.87 -6.87 -15.13
CA ASN A 129 7.58 -6.03 -16.28
C ASN A 129 8.17 -6.63 -17.58
N GLY A 130 7.28 -7.09 -18.47
CA GLY A 130 7.64 -7.69 -19.75
C GLY A 130 8.24 -6.70 -20.77
N GLU A 131 7.79 -5.44 -20.75
CA GLU A 131 8.33 -4.38 -21.61
C GLU A 131 9.76 -4.03 -21.19
N TYR A 132 9.97 -3.83 -19.89
CA TYR A 132 11.31 -3.64 -19.31
C TYR A 132 12.24 -4.81 -19.66
N ARG A 133 11.74 -6.05 -19.56
CA ARG A 133 12.52 -7.23 -19.93
C ARG A 133 12.90 -7.24 -21.42
N ALA A 134 11.99 -6.82 -22.31
CA ALA A 134 12.27 -6.79 -23.74
C ALA A 134 13.34 -5.73 -24.10
N GLU A 135 13.34 -4.59 -23.40
CA GLU A 135 14.27 -3.49 -23.64
C GLU A 135 15.64 -3.70 -22.97
N ILE A 136 15.65 -4.05 -21.69
CA ILE A 136 16.86 -4.07 -20.85
C ILE A 136 17.32 -5.50 -20.55
N GLY A 137 16.40 -6.46 -20.41
CA GLY A 137 16.69 -7.85 -20.08
C GLY A 137 17.17 -8.10 -18.64
N TYR A 138 17.43 -9.36 -18.31
CA TYR A 138 17.96 -9.76 -16.99
C TYR A 138 19.40 -9.25 -16.77
N SER A 139 19.80 -9.16 -15.50
CA SER A 139 21.18 -8.93 -15.12
C SER A 139 22.07 -10.12 -15.52
N LYS A 140 23.33 -9.81 -15.84
CA LYS A 140 24.38 -10.81 -16.08
C LYS A 140 25.30 -10.99 -14.87
N LEU A 141 25.13 -10.15 -13.84
CA LEU A 141 25.85 -10.28 -12.57
C LEU A 141 25.23 -11.43 -11.76
N GLU A 142 26.01 -11.98 -10.83
CA GLU A 142 25.70 -13.19 -10.05
C GLU A 142 24.24 -13.24 -9.57
N THR A 143 23.64 -14.42 -9.65
CA THR A 143 22.24 -14.66 -9.32
C THR A 143 21.96 -14.42 -7.84
N ASN A 144 20.76 -13.92 -7.53
CA ASN A 144 20.31 -13.65 -6.17
C ASN A 144 20.54 -14.87 -5.25
N ASN A 145 21.32 -14.69 -4.17
CA ASN A 145 21.55 -15.75 -3.17
C ASN A 145 20.42 -15.73 -2.14
N PHE A 146 19.27 -16.29 -2.53
CA PHE A 146 18.07 -16.30 -1.69
C PHE A 146 18.22 -17.16 -0.43
N GLU A 147 19.05 -18.21 -0.46
CA GLU A 147 19.35 -18.99 0.75
C GLU A 147 19.96 -18.10 1.84
N SER A 148 20.95 -17.27 1.47
CA SER A 148 21.55 -16.31 2.41
C SER A 148 20.59 -15.19 2.86
N LEU A 149 19.57 -14.89 2.04
CA LEU A 149 18.55 -13.89 2.34
C LEU A 149 17.54 -14.42 3.36
N PHE A 150 16.97 -15.61 3.12
CA PHE A 150 15.97 -16.22 3.99
C PHE A 150 16.54 -16.81 5.28
N GLY A 151 17.85 -17.03 5.34
CA GLY A 151 18.57 -17.32 6.58
C GLY A 151 18.97 -16.07 7.38
N ASN A 152 18.58 -14.87 6.96
CA ASN A 152 19.02 -13.62 7.57
C ASN A 152 17.97 -13.04 8.53
N ARG A 153 18.34 -12.96 9.83
CA ARG A 153 17.48 -12.38 10.87
C ARG A 153 17.11 -10.91 10.65
N GLU A 154 18.00 -10.11 10.08
CA GLU A 154 17.69 -8.70 9.75
C GLU A 154 16.59 -8.66 8.69
N PHE A 155 16.66 -9.53 7.68
CA PHE A 155 15.62 -9.61 6.66
C PHE A 155 14.28 -10.08 7.23
N GLU A 156 14.28 -11.11 8.08
CA GLU A 156 13.06 -11.58 8.76
C GLU A 156 12.37 -10.43 9.52
N ASN A 157 13.12 -9.65 10.29
CA ASN A 157 12.58 -8.50 11.02
C ASN A 157 12.03 -7.41 10.07
N LEU A 158 12.70 -7.15 8.94
CA LEU A 158 12.24 -6.17 7.96
C LEU A 158 10.92 -6.62 7.32
N VAL A 159 10.80 -7.90 6.96
CA VAL A 159 9.57 -8.47 6.40
C VAL A 159 8.44 -8.49 7.45
N GLU A 160 8.76 -8.74 8.72
CA GLU A 160 7.78 -8.69 9.82
C GLU A 160 7.20 -7.28 9.97
N SER A 161 8.05 -6.25 9.99
CA SER A 161 7.61 -4.86 10.03
C SER A 161 6.72 -4.50 8.83
N ARG A 162 7.08 -4.97 7.61
CA ARG A 162 6.22 -4.76 6.43
C ARG A 162 4.86 -5.45 6.58
N LEU A 163 4.82 -6.66 7.12
CA LEU A 163 3.56 -7.37 7.37
C LEU A 163 2.71 -6.65 8.42
N TYR A 164 3.34 -6.11 9.47
CA TYR A 164 2.67 -5.32 10.49
C TYR A 164 2.01 -4.08 9.87
N TYR A 165 2.75 -3.29 9.09
CA TYR A 165 2.21 -2.10 8.44
C TYR A 165 1.12 -2.43 7.42
N ALA A 166 1.28 -3.48 6.62
CA ALA A 166 0.25 -3.89 5.66
C ALA A 166 -1.08 -4.23 6.35
N LYS A 167 -1.04 -4.94 7.49
CA LYS A 167 -2.25 -5.23 8.29
C LYS A 167 -2.87 -3.99 8.91
N GLU A 168 -2.04 -3.05 9.36
CA GLU A 168 -2.51 -1.76 9.87
C GLU A 168 -3.21 -0.95 8.77
N MET A 169 -2.59 -0.85 7.59
CA MET A 169 -3.15 -0.15 6.44
C MET A 169 -4.47 -0.79 6.01
N MET A 170 -4.56 -2.12 6.03
CA MET A 170 -5.79 -2.84 5.71
C MET A 170 -6.94 -2.43 6.62
N THR A 171 -6.65 -2.39 7.93
CA THR A 171 -7.62 -1.96 8.94
C THR A 171 -8.05 -0.51 8.71
N ASN A 172 -7.12 0.37 8.34
CA ASN A 172 -7.43 1.78 8.10
C ASN A 172 -8.22 1.98 6.80
N TYR A 173 -7.93 1.23 5.74
CA TYR A 173 -8.65 1.29 4.47
C TYR A 173 -10.09 0.80 4.62
N GLN A 174 -10.31 -0.31 5.32
CA GLN A 174 -11.66 -0.83 5.60
C GLN A 174 -12.51 0.12 6.45
N LYS A 175 -11.88 0.80 7.43
CA LYS A 175 -12.54 1.85 8.21
C LYS A 175 -12.89 3.07 7.36
N MET A 176 -12.00 3.48 6.45
CA MET A 176 -12.27 4.54 5.49
C MET A 176 -13.41 4.15 4.54
N GLU A 177 -13.47 2.91 4.08
CA GLU A 177 -14.55 2.39 3.22
C GLU A 177 -15.89 2.52 3.93
N SER A 178 -15.98 2.00 5.15
CA SER A 178 -17.18 2.11 5.99
C SER A 178 -17.60 3.57 6.21
N PHE A 179 -16.63 4.48 6.34
CA PHE A 179 -16.89 5.90 6.54
C PHE A 179 -17.37 6.60 5.26
N LEU A 180 -16.80 6.26 4.10
CA LEU A 180 -17.25 6.76 2.80
C LEU A 180 -18.65 6.25 2.43
N ASP A 181 -18.96 5.00 2.75
CA ASP A 181 -20.29 4.41 2.58
C ASP A 181 -21.34 5.18 3.41
N TYR A 182 -21.04 5.41 4.69
CA TYR A 182 -21.89 6.25 5.55
C TYR A 182 -22.07 7.67 4.98
N LEU A 183 -20.99 8.30 4.53
CA LEU A 183 -21.05 9.63 3.91
C LEU A 183 -21.91 9.66 2.65
N HIS A 184 -21.79 8.64 1.80
CA HIS A 184 -22.59 8.52 0.60
C HIS A 184 -24.09 8.40 0.92
N ASP A 185 -24.45 7.61 1.94
CA ASP A 185 -25.84 7.44 2.37
C ASP A 185 -26.47 8.74 2.87
N ILE A 186 -25.75 9.52 3.69
CA ILE A 186 -26.30 10.77 4.22
C ILE A 186 -26.33 11.90 3.17
N LEU A 187 -25.50 11.80 2.13
CA LEU A 187 -25.55 12.68 0.97
C LEU A 187 -26.70 12.30 0.02
N GLY A 188 -26.89 11.00 -0.24
CA GLY A 188 -27.92 10.49 -1.16
C GLY A 188 -29.35 10.64 -0.63
N LYS A 189 -29.56 10.71 0.69
CA LYS A 189 -30.87 11.04 1.29
C LYS A 189 -31.33 12.49 1.04
N LYS A 190 -30.51 13.32 0.40
CA LYS A 190 -30.74 14.76 0.20
C LYS A 190 -30.81 15.19 -1.26
N GLU A 191 -30.64 14.27 -2.20
CA GLU A 191 -30.99 14.45 -3.62
C GLU A 191 -32.46 14.08 -3.83
#